data_AF-A0A7W0RAH3-F1
#
_entry.id   AF-A0A7W0RAH3-F1
#
_cell.length_a   1.000
_cell.length_b   1.000
_cell.length_c   1.000
_cell.angle_alpha   90.00
_cell.angle_beta   90.00
_cell.angle_gamma   90.00
#
_symmetry.space_group_name_H-M   'P 1'
#
loop_
_entity.id
_entity.type
_entity.pdbx_description
1 polymer ?
#
loop_
_entity_poly.entity_id
_entity_poly.type
_entity_poly.pdbx_seq_one_letter_code
_entity_poly.pdbx_strand_id
1 'polypeptide(L)'
;MSRSGHTISRENGGHLIVRVADAADGQTLARLAALDSAPELVGPTLVAEIDGEAAAALPIAGGSAVADPFRHTSAAVELLELRAAQIRGQARRAAPPASYRERLRAFIRVPRTVSPR
;
A
#
# COMPACT_ATOMS: atom_id res chain seq x y z
N MET A 1 41.93 -11.60 26.29
CA MET A 1 41.91 -10.18 26.71
C MET A 1 41.23 -9.38 25.61
N SER A 2 40.33 -8.50 26.03
CA SER A 2 39.12 -8.05 25.34
C SER A 2 39.33 -7.41 23.96
N ARG A 3 38.58 -7.89 22.96
CA ARG A 3 38.15 -7.04 21.85
C ARG A 3 36.87 -6.37 22.30
N SER A 4 36.98 -5.11 22.71
CA SER A 4 35.84 -4.22 22.90
C SER A 4 35.06 -4.17 21.59
N GLY A 5 34.01 -4.99 21.50
CA GLY A 5 33.00 -4.85 20.47
C GLY A 5 32.32 -3.52 20.72
N HIS A 6 32.65 -2.54 19.89
CA HIS A 6 31.92 -1.29 19.78
C HIS A 6 30.43 -1.65 19.66
N THR A 7 29.64 -1.31 20.68
CA THR A 7 28.19 -1.35 20.60
C THR A 7 27.81 -0.34 19.54
N ILE A 8 27.58 -0.80 18.32
CA ILE A 8 26.86 -0.02 17.31
C ILE A 8 25.42 0.05 17.79
N SER A 9 25.15 0.98 18.71
CA SER A 9 23.81 1.48 18.97
C SER A 9 23.35 2.17 17.69
N ARG A 10 22.74 1.40 16.78
CA ARG A 10 21.91 1.98 15.72
C ARG A 10 20.63 2.47 16.39
N GLU A 11 20.67 3.69 16.88
CA GLU A 11 19.46 4.42 17.27
C GLU A 11 19.06 5.37 16.14
N ASN A 12 17.79 5.27 15.73
CA ASN A 12 17.02 6.18 14.85
C ASN A 12 17.05 5.91 13.33
N GLY A 13 16.53 4.76 12.92
CA GLY A 13 15.94 4.60 11.59
C GLY A 13 14.68 3.76 11.72
N GLY A 14 13.52 4.41 11.85
CA GLY A 14 12.23 3.72 11.95
C GLY A 14 12.06 2.73 10.80
N HIS A 15 11.59 1.53 11.10
CA HIS A 15 11.50 0.46 10.12
C HIS A 15 10.28 0.70 9.22
N LEU A 16 10.54 1.05 7.96
CA LEU A 16 9.50 1.33 6.96
C LEU A 16 9.28 0.12 6.04
N ILE A 17 8.07 -0.44 6.07
CA ILE A 17 7.64 -1.57 5.22
C ILE A 17 6.54 -1.10 4.28
N VAL A 18 6.58 -1.55 3.03
CA VAL A 18 5.47 -1.40 2.08
C VAL A 18 4.92 -2.76 1.71
N ARG A 19 3.61 -2.95 1.87
CA ARG A 19 2.90 -4.19 1.53
C ARG A 19 1.56 -3.91 0.84
N VAL A 20 1.00 -4.94 0.21
CA VAL A 20 -0.39 -4.90 -0.27
C VAL A 20 -1.32 -5.14 0.91
N ALA A 21 -2.39 -4.35 0.99
CA ALA A 21 -3.45 -4.52 1.98
C ALA A 21 -4.18 -5.85 1.75
N ASP A 22 -4.51 -6.54 2.84
CA ASP A 22 -5.40 -7.69 2.82
C ASP A 22 -6.81 -7.31 3.33
N ALA A 23 -7.69 -8.30 3.46
CA ALA A 23 -9.08 -8.07 3.87
C ALA A 23 -9.23 -7.60 5.33
N ALA A 24 -8.24 -7.85 6.19
CA ALA A 24 -8.24 -7.43 7.59
C ALA A 24 -7.86 -5.96 7.78
N ASP A 25 -7.22 -5.33 6.79
CA ASP A 25 -6.79 -3.93 6.86
C ASP A 25 -7.94 -2.92 6.73
N GLY A 26 -9.17 -3.35 6.43
CA GLY A 26 -10.29 -2.43 6.14
C GLY A 26 -10.52 -1.37 7.22
N GLN A 27 -10.49 -1.75 8.49
CA GLN A 27 -10.66 -0.80 9.60
C GLN A 27 -9.48 0.18 9.71
N THR A 28 -8.26 -0.29 9.44
CA THR A 28 -7.04 0.53 9.44
C THR A 28 -7.06 1.55 8.31
N LEU A 29 -7.46 1.13 7.11
CA LEU A 29 -7.61 2.01 5.96
C LEU A 29 -8.69 3.08 6.18
N ALA A 30 -9.84 2.69 6.74
CA ALA A 30 -10.91 3.63 7.09
C ALA A 30 -10.46 4.65 8.15
N ARG A 31 -9.66 4.22 9.13
CA ARG A 31 -9.07 5.11 10.14
C ARG A 31 -8.12 6.11 9.51
N LEU A 32 -7.19 5.67 8.64
CA LEU A 32 -6.25 6.57 7.96
C LEU A 32 -6.98 7.61 7.10
N ALA A 33 -7.99 7.18 6.33
CA ALA A 33 -8.81 8.10 5.55
C ALA A 33 -9.53 9.12 6.44
N ALA A 34 -10.10 8.69 7.57
CA ALA A 34 -10.73 9.59 8.53
C ALA A 34 -9.74 10.59 9.16
N LEU A 35 -8.53 10.15 9.52
CA LEU A 35 -7.49 11.02 10.08
C LEU A 35 -7.06 12.10 9.07
N ASP A 36 -6.92 11.73 7.80
CA ASP A 36 -6.53 12.64 6.71
C ASP A 36 -7.72 13.42 6.11
N SER A 37 -8.92 13.27 6.68
CA SER A 37 -10.16 13.84 6.14
C SER A 37 -10.39 13.52 4.65
N ALA A 38 -9.95 12.33 4.22
CA ALA A 38 -10.00 11.86 2.85
C ALA A 38 -11.15 10.87 2.63
N PRO A 39 -11.61 10.68 1.38
CA PRO A 39 -12.57 9.63 1.05
C PRO A 39 -12.04 8.23 1.36
N GLU A 40 -12.95 7.28 1.54
CA GLU A 40 -12.60 5.87 1.71
C GLU A 40 -11.81 5.33 0.51
N LEU A 41 -10.78 4.55 0.80
CA LEU A 41 -9.94 3.90 -0.20
C LEU A 41 -10.66 2.70 -0.80
N VAL A 42 -10.80 2.67 -2.13
CA VAL A 42 -11.50 1.58 -2.82
C VAL A 42 -10.52 0.72 -3.63
N GLY A 43 -10.64 -0.60 -3.46
CA GLY A 43 -9.92 -1.60 -4.24
C GLY A 43 -8.51 -1.90 -3.71
N PRO A 44 -7.67 -2.59 -4.51
CA PRO A 44 -6.32 -2.98 -4.11
C PRO A 44 -5.48 -1.77 -3.73
N THR A 45 -4.96 -1.80 -2.50
CA THR A 45 -4.30 -0.68 -1.84
C THR A 45 -2.95 -1.13 -1.31
N LEU A 46 -1.93 -0.28 -1.40
CA LEU A 46 -0.67 -0.46 -0.69
C LEU A 46 -0.74 0.24 0.66
N VAL A 47 -0.13 -0.36 1.67
CA VAL A 47 0.02 0.19 3.02
C VAL A 47 1.50 0.34 3.31
N ALA A 48 1.86 1.47 3.89
CA ALA A 48 3.17 1.72 4.46
C ALA A 48 3.06 1.67 5.99
N GLU A 49 3.92 0.86 6.59
CA GLU A 49 4.02 0.71 8.04
C GLU A 49 5.33 1.33 8.53
N ILE A 50 5.26 2.13 9.59
CA ILE A 50 6.42 2.65 10.31
C ILE A 50 6.44 1.99 11.68
N ASP A 51 7.50 1.23 11.96
CA ASP A 51 7.67 0.49 13.21
C ASP A 51 6.50 -0.46 13.54
N GLY A 52 5.93 -1.06 12.49
CA GLY A 52 4.83 -2.03 12.60
C GLY A 52 3.43 -1.41 12.65
N GLU A 53 3.32 -0.09 12.58
CA GLU A 53 2.03 0.61 12.55
C GLU A 53 1.78 1.23 11.17
N ALA A 54 0.58 1.00 10.63
CA ALA A 54 0.17 1.60 9.36
C ALA A 54 0.13 3.13 9.49
N ALA A 55 0.95 3.80 8.67
CA ALA A 55 1.12 5.25 8.71
C ALA A 55 0.62 5.93 7.42
N ALA A 56 0.56 5.21 6.30
CA ALA A 56 0.04 5.73 5.04
C ALA A 56 -0.50 4.61 4.16
N ALA A 57 -1.38 4.95 3.22
CA ALA A 57 -1.93 4.03 2.24
C ALA A 57 -2.16 4.70 0.88
N LEU A 58 -2.09 3.91 -0.20
CA LEU A 58 -2.27 4.40 -1.57
C LEU A 58 -2.98 3.36 -2.46
N PRO A 59 -4.09 3.72 -3.15
CA PRO A 59 -4.72 2.82 -4.11
C PRO A 59 -3.80 2.52 -5.30
N ILE A 60 -3.62 1.24 -5.61
CA ILE A 60 -2.73 0.80 -6.70
C ILE A 60 -3.24 1.26 -8.06
N ALA A 61 -4.57 1.30 -8.23
CA ALA A 61 -5.23 1.73 -9.46
C ALA A 61 -5.04 3.23 -9.78
N GLY A 62 -4.59 4.02 -8.79
CA GLY A 62 -4.49 5.47 -8.88
C GLY A 62 -5.45 6.17 -7.91
N GLY A 63 -5.16 7.43 -7.60
CA GLY A 63 -5.81 8.22 -6.55
C GLY A 63 -4.77 8.94 -5.71
N SER A 64 -5.24 9.63 -4.67
CA SER A 64 -4.36 10.27 -3.70
C SER A 64 -3.94 9.27 -2.63
N ALA A 65 -2.70 9.39 -2.16
CA ALA A 65 -2.31 8.75 -0.91
C ALA A 65 -3.11 9.36 0.24
N VAL A 66 -3.38 8.56 1.25
CA VAL A 66 -3.84 9.03 2.56
C VAL A 66 -2.78 8.71 3.59
N ALA A 67 -2.53 9.62 4.51
CA ALA A 67 -1.50 9.45 5.51
C ALA A 67 -1.99 9.87 6.90
N ASP A 68 -1.36 9.33 7.94
CA ASP A 68 -1.51 9.85 9.29
C ASP A 68 -0.85 11.25 9.35
N PRO A 69 -1.64 12.33 9.51
CA PRO A 69 -1.12 13.69 9.51
C PRO A 69 -0.34 14.03 10.78
N PHE A 70 -0.42 13.18 11.81
CA PHE A 70 0.27 13.36 13.09
C PHE A 70 1.64 12.68 13.12
N ARG A 71 2.08 12.09 12.00
CA ARG A 71 3.37 11.40 11.84
C ARG A 71 4.14 11.96 10.66
N HIS A 72 5.47 11.83 10.68
CA HIS A 72 6.31 12.15 9.52
C HIS A 72 6.20 11.05 8.47
N THR A 73 5.27 11.21 7.52
CA THR A 73 4.87 10.18 6.55
C THR A 73 5.34 10.46 5.11
N SER A 74 6.08 11.54 4.85
CA SER A 74 6.52 11.90 3.49
C SER A 74 7.30 10.77 2.81
N ALA A 75 8.30 10.21 3.47
CA ALA A 75 9.08 9.08 2.94
C ALA A 75 8.22 7.83 2.70
N ALA A 76 7.20 7.59 3.54
CA ALA A 76 6.26 6.49 3.36
C ALA A 76 5.40 6.68 2.11
N VAL A 77 4.87 7.90 1.90
CA VAL A 77 4.09 8.25 0.71
C VAL A 77 4.94 8.12 -0.56
N GLU A 78 6.17 8.65 -0.57
CA GLU A 78 7.09 8.53 -1.72
C GLU A 78 7.36 7.06 -2.09
N LEU A 79 7.60 6.19 -1.10
CA LEU A 79 7.80 4.76 -1.35
C LEU A 79 6.53 4.07 -1.87
N LEU A 80 5.35 4.45 -1.37
CA LEU A 80 4.07 3.94 -1.86
C LEU A 80 3.87 4.31 -3.34
N GLU A 81 4.13 5.56 -3.70
CA GLU A 81 4.01 6.05 -5.08
C GLU A 81 4.97 5.32 -6.02
N LEU A 82 6.24 5.19 -5.62
CA LEU A 82 7.25 4.45 -6.36
C LEU A 82 6.81 2.99 -6.56
N ARG A 83 6.35 2.33 -5.50
CA ARG A 83 5.93 0.93 -5.56
C ARG A 83 4.70 0.74 -6.43
N ALA A 84 3.71 1.63 -6.32
CA ALA A 84 2.51 1.58 -7.14
C ALA A 84 2.85 1.77 -8.63
N ALA A 85 3.78 2.68 -8.96
CA ALA A 85 4.27 2.88 -10.32
C ALA A 85 4.93 1.61 -10.88
N GLN A 86 5.76 0.93 -10.09
CA GLN A 86 6.39 -0.34 -10.48
C GLN A 86 5.35 -1.42 -10.80
N ILE A 87 4.36 -1.62 -9.92
CA ILE A 87 3.29 -2.62 -10.10
C ILE A 87 2.50 -2.33 -11.37
N ARG A 88 2.08 -1.07 -11.59
CA ARG A 88 1.38 -0.68 -12.81
C ARG A 88 2.22 -0.87 -14.06
N GLY A 89 3.52 -0.56 -14.01
CA GLY A 89 4.46 -0.77 -15.11
C GLY A 89 4.70 -2.24 -15.45
N GLN A 90 4.66 -3.13 -14.46
CA GLN A 90 4.71 -4.58 -14.67
C GLN A 90 3.43 -5.10 -15.31
N ALA A 91 2.26 -4.69 -14.83
CA ALA A 91 0.97 -5.09 -15.40
C ALA A 91 0.83 -4.67 -16.88
N ARG A 92 1.33 -3.49 -17.25
CA ARG A 92 1.36 -3.03 -18.66
C ARG A 92 2.24 -3.90 -19.55
N ARG A 93 3.39 -4.36 -19.04
CA ARG A 93 4.30 -5.25 -19.78
C ARG A 93 3.75 -6.67 -19.94
N ALA A 94 3.02 -7.16 -18.93
CA ALA A 94 2.41 -8.48 -18.93
C ALA A 94 1.08 -8.54 -19.71
N ALA A 95 0.48 -7.39 -20.04
CA ALA A 95 -0.78 -7.37 -20.76
C ALA A 95 -0.58 -7.84 -22.20
N PRO A 96 -1.36 -8.83 -22.68
CA PRO A 96 -1.31 -9.23 -24.07
C PRO A 96 -1.77 -8.07 -24.98
N PRO A 97 -1.30 -8.01 -26.24
CA PRO A 97 -1.66 -6.95 -27.18
C PRO A 97 -3.18 -6.80 -27.31
N ALA A 98 -3.64 -5.60 -27.65
CA ALA A 98 -5.06 -5.22 -27.64
C ALA A 98 -5.98 -6.18 -28.43
N SER A 99 -5.43 -6.88 -29.43
CA SER A 99 -6.09 -7.94 -30.21
C SER A 99 -6.54 -9.16 -29.41
N TYR A 100 -6.02 -9.38 -28.20
CA TYR A 100 -6.44 -10.48 -27.31
C TYR A 100 -7.53 -10.05 -26.30
N ARG A 101 -7.63 -8.75 -26.01
CA ARG A 101 -8.52 -8.20 -24.98
C ARG A 101 -9.99 -8.28 -25.37
N GLU A 102 -10.30 -8.28 -26.65
CA GLU A 102 -11.68 -8.41 -27.16
C GLU A 102 -12.30 -9.77 -26.80
N ARG A 103 -11.46 -10.79 -26.60
CA ARG A 103 -11.90 -12.14 -26.17
C ARG A 103 -12.03 -12.29 -24.65
N LEU A 104 -11.29 -11.51 -23.86
CA LEU A 104 -11.26 -11.64 -22.39
C LEU A 104 -12.22 -10.70 -21.65
N ARG A 105 -12.78 -9.68 -22.32
CA ARG A 105 -13.80 -8.77 -21.76
C ARG A 105 -15.06 -9.47 -21.28
N ALA A 106 -15.28 -10.72 -21.68
CA ALA A 106 -16.39 -11.55 -21.21
C ALA A 106 -16.19 -12.14 -19.79
N PHE A 107 -14.99 -12.07 -19.20
CA PHE A 107 -14.65 -12.87 -18.01
C PHE A 107 -14.35 -12.12 -16.71
N ILE A 108 -14.20 -10.79 -16.71
CA ILE A 108 -13.79 -10.05 -15.49
C ILE A 108 -14.91 -9.15 -14.99
N ARG A 109 -16.00 -9.79 -14.54
CA ARG A 109 -16.87 -9.24 -13.50
C ARG A 109 -16.75 -10.18 -12.30
N VAL A 110 -16.01 -9.77 -11.28
CA VAL A 110 -15.97 -10.51 -10.02
C VAL A 110 -16.81 -9.74 -9.00
N PRO A 111 -18.09 -10.08 -8.81
CA PRO A 111 -18.77 -9.74 -7.57
C PRO A 111 -18.33 -10.77 -6.52
N ARG A 112 -17.78 -10.31 -5.39
CA ARG A 112 -17.72 -11.15 -4.19
C ARG A 112 -18.59 -10.51 -3.14
N THR A 113 -19.78 -11.08 -3.05
CA THR A 113 -20.82 -10.91 -2.06
C THR A 113 -20.26 -11.11 -0.65
N VAL A 114 -20.55 -10.19 0.26
CA VAL A 114 -20.50 -10.43 1.71
C VAL A 114 -21.90 -10.91 2.11
N SER A 115 -21.98 -12.08 2.72
CA SER A 115 -23.21 -12.68 3.26
C SER A 115 -23.22 -12.48 4.80
N PRO A 116 -24.35 -12.10 5.41
CA PRO A 116 -24.43 -11.76 6.83
C PRO A 116 -24.62 -12.99 7.72
N ARG A 117 -24.24 -12.86 8.99
CA ARG A 117 -24.75 -13.69 10.09
C ARG A 117 -25.52 -12.81 11.05
#